data_AF-A0AB73NRK5-F1
#
_entry.id   AF-A0AB73NRK5-F1
#
_cell.length_a   1.000
_cell.length_b   1.000
_cell.length_c   1.000
_cell.angle_alpha   90.00
_cell.angle_beta   90.00
_cell.angle_gamma   90.00
#
_symmetry.space_group_name_H-M   'P 1'
#
loop_
_entity.id
_entity.type
_entity.pdbx_description
1 polymer ?
#
loop_
_entity_poly.entity_id
_entity_poly.type
_entity_poly.pdbx_seq_one_letter_code
_entity_poly.pdbx_strand_id
1 'polypeptide(L)'
;MSIQNVGRVINMEKETIVEVTKLGFTIQAAVKVIGKDLLITLTGGDTPHIGTVTTFSRDTEMQTVRFPSHDGRFHKDDVLAEKIAVIITTAVPGSCTITSGIHVDHISNAQINASFPMSEELGYKILDWLEKIDFHIKEPVYYKDGEKPL
;
A
#
# COMPACT_ATOMS: atom_id res chain seq x y z
N MET A 1 30.41 25.79 -2.82
CA MET A 1 29.95 24.59 -2.08
C MET A 1 28.95 23.88 -2.97
N SER A 2 29.37 22.79 -3.61
CA SER A 2 28.46 21.96 -4.41
C SER A 2 27.76 21.01 -3.46
N ILE A 3 26.44 21.11 -3.35
CA ILE A 3 25.63 20.11 -2.67
C ILE A 3 25.76 18.86 -3.52
N GLN A 4 26.53 17.88 -3.03
CA GLN A 4 26.58 16.57 -3.64
C GLN A 4 25.18 15.98 -3.50
N ASN A 5 24.57 15.62 -4.63
CA ASN A 5 23.36 14.81 -4.66
C ASN A 5 23.68 13.47 -3.98
N VAL A 6 23.40 13.36 -2.68
CA VAL A 6 23.45 12.09 -1.94
C VAL A 6 22.14 11.33 -2.18
N GLY A 7 21.81 11.13 -3.45
CA GLY A 7 20.72 10.27 -3.86
C GLY A 7 21.33 8.99 -4.39
N ARG A 8 21.50 7.98 -3.54
CA ARG A 8 21.77 6.63 -4.01
C ARG A 8 20.56 6.21 -4.85
N VAL A 9 20.71 6.16 -6.16
CA VAL A 9 19.73 5.54 -7.05
C VAL A 9 19.72 4.05 -6.67
N ILE A 10 18.73 3.66 -5.88
CA ILE A 10 18.40 2.27 -5.61
C ILE A 10 17.71 1.72 -6.86
N ASN A 11 18.19 0.59 -7.37
CA ASN A 11 17.63 -0.06 -8.57
C ASN A 11 16.10 -0.14 -8.47
N MET A 12 15.42 0.47 -9.44
CA MET A 12 13.98 0.71 -9.52
C MET A 12 13.16 -0.55 -9.86
N GLU A 13 13.69 -1.75 -9.66
CA GLU A 13 13.09 -2.99 -10.19
C GLU A 13 11.98 -3.58 -9.31
N LYS A 14 11.75 -3.05 -8.10
CA LYS A 14 10.70 -3.57 -7.20
C LYS A 14 9.71 -2.51 -6.72
N GLU A 15 9.48 -1.52 -7.56
CA GLU A 15 8.42 -0.53 -7.37
C GLU A 15 7.53 -0.49 -8.61
N THR A 16 6.24 -0.28 -8.44
CA THR A 16 5.28 -0.05 -9.52
C THR A 16 4.22 0.93 -9.10
N ILE A 17 3.57 1.56 -10.07
CA ILE A 17 2.40 2.39 -9.85
C ILE A 17 1.30 1.87 -10.78
N VAL A 18 0.16 1.55 -10.20
CA VAL A 18 -1.04 1.18 -10.95
C VAL A 18 -2.17 2.13 -10.61
N GLU A 19 -3.00 2.44 -11.61
CA GLU A 19 -4.08 3.40 -11.46
C GLU A 19 -5.36 2.95 -12.19
N VAL A 20 -6.47 3.48 -11.71
CA VAL A 20 -7.81 3.28 -12.29
C VAL A 20 -8.54 4.62 -12.23
N THR A 21 -9.13 5.03 -13.35
CA THR A 21 -9.96 6.23 -13.46
C THR A 21 -11.39 5.85 -13.81
N LYS A 22 -12.36 6.28 -13.00
CA LYS A 22 -13.81 6.15 -13.29
C LYS A 22 -14.53 7.39 -12.79
N LEU A 23 -15.61 7.77 -13.48
CA LEU A 23 -16.48 8.89 -13.08
C LEU A 23 -15.71 10.19 -12.75
N GLY A 24 -14.67 10.48 -13.52
CA GLY A 24 -13.91 11.73 -13.44
C GLY A 24 -12.88 11.83 -12.32
N PHE A 25 -12.59 10.75 -11.57
CA PHE A 25 -11.51 10.74 -10.59
C PHE A 25 -10.64 9.48 -10.71
N THR A 26 -9.40 9.58 -10.22
CA THR A 26 -8.40 8.50 -10.26
C THR A 26 -8.06 8.05 -8.85
N ILE A 27 -7.94 6.74 -8.66
CA ILE A 27 -7.28 6.13 -7.50
C ILE A 27 -6.02 5.44 -8.02
N GLN A 28 -4.91 5.64 -7.30
CA GLN A 28 -3.60 5.11 -7.63
C GLN A 28 -3.04 4.34 -6.42
N ALA A 29 -2.37 3.22 -6.70
CA ALA A 29 -1.58 2.47 -5.73
C ALA A 29 -0.11 2.48 -6.17
N ALA A 30 0.74 3.15 -5.40
CA ALA A 30 2.18 3.02 -5.51
C ALA A 30 2.63 1.85 -4.63
N VAL A 31 3.23 0.83 -5.23
CA VAL A 31 3.65 -0.40 -4.55
C VAL A 31 5.16 -0.45 -4.51
N LYS A 32 5.72 -0.74 -3.34
CA LYS A 32 7.15 -0.90 -3.10
C LYS A 32 7.41 -2.21 -2.37
N VAL A 33 8.31 -3.02 -2.89
CA VAL A 33 8.84 -4.18 -2.16
C VAL A 33 9.95 -3.71 -1.21
N ILE A 34 9.88 -4.17 0.03
CA ILE A 34 10.89 -3.96 1.06
C ILE A 34 11.29 -5.35 1.57
N GLY A 35 12.38 -5.91 1.05
CA GLY A 35 12.76 -7.29 1.39
C GLY A 35 11.73 -8.30 0.85
N LYS A 36 10.99 -8.95 1.75
CA LYS A 36 9.84 -9.83 1.44
C LYS A 36 8.48 -9.13 1.66
N ASP A 37 8.51 -7.90 2.15
CA ASP A 37 7.34 -7.13 2.55
C ASP A 37 6.90 -6.17 1.44
N LEU A 38 5.67 -5.67 1.56
CA LEU A 38 5.11 -4.63 0.70
C LEU A 38 4.75 -3.37 1.51
N LEU A 39 5.08 -2.22 0.92
CA LEU A 39 4.48 -0.94 1.26
C LEU A 39 3.62 -0.49 0.08
N ILE A 40 2.34 -0.23 0.32
CA ILE A 40 1.40 0.28 -0.68
C ILE A 40 0.89 1.63 -0.22
N THR A 41 1.03 2.64 -1.07
CA THR A 41 0.42 3.96 -0.88
C THR A 41 -0.77 4.09 -1.80
N LEU A 42 -1.98 3.98 -1.23
CA LEU A 42 -3.26 4.11 -1.92
C LEU A 42 -3.79 5.54 -1.77
N THR A 43 -3.74 6.31 -2.84
CA THR A 43 -4.11 7.73 -2.84
C THR A 43 -4.92 8.09 -4.07
N GLY A 44 -5.70 9.16 -4.02
CA GLY A 44 -6.45 9.62 -5.17
C GLY A 44 -7.39 10.78 -4.88
N GLY A 45 -8.11 11.16 -5.93
CA GLY A 45 -8.99 12.33 -5.92
C GLY A 45 -8.22 13.65 -5.92
N ASP A 46 -8.83 14.68 -5.34
CA ASP A 46 -8.41 16.07 -5.37
C ASP A 46 -7.43 16.42 -4.24
N THR A 47 -7.65 15.87 -3.03
CA THR A 47 -6.85 16.19 -1.83
C THR A 47 -6.38 14.92 -1.10
N PRO A 48 -5.45 14.14 -1.70
CA PRO A 48 -4.96 12.90 -1.09
C PRO A 48 -4.28 13.16 0.26
N HIS A 49 -4.43 12.22 1.18
CA HIS A 49 -3.89 12.28 2.54
C HIS A 49 -3.61 10.86 3.04
N ILE A 50 -3.27 10.69 4.33
CA ILE A 50 -3.23 9.37 4.98
C ILE A 50 -4.35 9.37 6.02
N GLY A 51 -5.46 8.72 5.68
CA GLY A 51 -6.61 8.55 6.56
C GLY A 51 -6.53 7.25 7.36
N THR A 52 -5.98 6.18 6.79
CA THR A 52 -5.88 4.87 7.43
C THR A 52 -4.56 4.17 7.13
N VAL A 53 -4.21 3.21 8.00
CA VAL A 53 -3.12 2.26 7.79
C VAL A 53 -3.69 0.87 8.02
N THR A 54 -3.67 0.04 6.98
CA THR A 54 -4.11 -1.36 7.04
C THR A 54 -2.90 -2.27 6.87
N THR A 55 -2.73 -3.24 7.76
CA THR A 55 -1.59 -4.16 7.75
C THR A 55 -2.05 -5.60 7.79
N PHE A 56 -1.36 -6.49 7.10
CA PHE A 56 -1.55 -7.94 7.20
C PHE A 56 -0.24 -8.68 6.92
N SER A 57 -0.22 -9.98 7.18
CA SER A 57 0.81 -10.90 6.69
C SER A 57 0.18 -12.26 6.43
N ARG A 58 0.96 -13.23 5.95
CA ARG A 58 0.49 -14.61 5.80
C ARG A 58 -0.01 -15.22 7.11
N ASP A 59 0.63 -14.87 8.22
CA ASP A 59 0.43 -15.52 9.52
C ASP A 59 -0.33 -14.63 10.53
N THR A 60 -0.68 -13.40 10.15
CA THR A 60 -1.37 -12.45 11.03
C THR A 60 -2.62 -11.91 10.36
N GLU A 61 -3.72 -11.84 11.12
CA GLU A 61 -4.96 -11.23 10.66
C GLU A 61 -4.77 -9.77 10.25
N MET A 62 -5.63 -9.30 9.34
CA MET A 62 -5.64 -7.92 8.90
C MET A 62 -6.04 -6.99 10.05
N GLN A 63 -5.29 -5.91 10.23
CA GLN A 63 -5.53 -4.89 11.25
C GLN A 63 -5.55 -3.50 10.61
N THR A 64 -6.36 -2.59 11.15
CA THR A 64 -6.47 -1.23 10.63
C THR A 64 -6.39 -0.22 11.76
N VAL A 65 -5.56 0.80 11.59
CA VAL A 65 -5.60 2.06 12.35
C VAL A 65 -6.29 3.11 11.48
N ARG A 66 -7.31 3.77 12.02
CA ARG A 66 -7.97 4.92 11.39
C ARG A 66 -7.52 6.19 12.09
N PHE A 67 -7.13 7.21 11.33
CA PHE A 67 -6.81 8.53 11.87
C PHE A 67 -8.07 9.41 11.99
N PRO A 68 -8.08 10.37 12.93
CA PRO A 68 -9.17 11.33 13.06
C PRO A 68 -9.38 12.13 11.77
N SER A 69 -10.65 12.39 11.46
CA SER A 69 -11.12 13.24 10.38
C SER A 69 -11.81 14.48 10.93
N HIS A 70 -12.54 15.21 10.09
CA HIS A 70 -13.35 16.34 10.53
C HIS A 70 -14.50 15.90 11.45
N ASP A 71 -14.95 16.82 12.31
CA ASP A 71 -16.11 16.66 13.20
C ASP A 71 -16.05 15.44 14.14
N GLY A 72 -14.84 15.07 14.58
CA GLY A 72 -14.63 13.95 15.51
C GLY A 72 -14.89 12.57 14.89
N ARG A 73 -15.03 12.50 13.56
CA ARG A 73 -15.14 11.22 12.83
C ARG A 73 -13.75 10.63 12.60
N PHE A 74 -13.73 9.40 12.08
CA PHE A 74 -12.54 8.75 11.59
C PHE A 74 -12.63 8.57 10.08
N HIS A 75 -11.47 8.61 9.42
CA HIS A 75 -11.33 8.24 8.03
C HIS A 75 -11.75 6.77 7.79
N LYS A 76 -12.22 6.48 6.57
CA LYS A 76 -12.78 5.16 6.20
C LYS A 76 -12.11 4.56 4.96
N ASP A 77 -10.93 5.08 4.61
CA ASP A 77 -10.17 4.65 3.43
C ASP A 77 -9.73 3.18 3.52
N ASP A 78 -9.75 2.60 4.72
CA ASP A 78 -9.49 1.19 4.95
C ASP A 78 -10.45 0.26 4.21
N VAL A 79 -11.69 0.68 3.94
CA VAL A 79 -12.63 -0.13 3.14
C VAL A 79 -12.09 -0.38 1.73
N LEU A 80 -11.33 0.58 1.17
CA LEU A 80 -10.68 0.41 -0.14
C LEU A 80 -9.39 -0.42 -0.02
N ALA A 81 -8.63 -0.23 1.05
CA ALA A 81 -7.43 -1.03 1.34
C ALA A 81 -7.77 -2.53 1.51
N GLU A 82 -8.85 -2.84 2.23
CA GLU A 82 -9.33 -4.20 2.48
C GLU A 82 -9.66 -4.94 1.17
N LYS A 83 -10.25 -4.25 0.20
CA LYS A 83 -10.53 -4.82 -1.14
C LYS A 83 -9.27 -5.27 -1.86
N ILE A 84 -8.23 -4.43 -1.82
CA ILE A 84 -6.92 -4.77 -2.38
C ILE A 84 -6.30 -5.93 -1.59
N ALA A 85 -6.29 -5.82 -0.27
CA ALA A 85 -5.62 -6.77 0.62
C ALA A 85 -6.17 -8.20 0.48
N VAL A 86 -7.49 -8.37 0.41
CA VAL A 86 -8.12 -9.69 0.19
C VAL A 86 -7.65 -10.34 -1.11
N ILE A 87 -7.44 -9.56 -2.18
CA ILE A 87 -7.00 -10.07 -3.48
C ILE A 87 -5.54 -10.50 -3.44
N ILE A 88 -4.67 -9.70 -2.82
CA ILE A 88 -3.22 -9.90 -2.91
C ILE A 88 -2.64 -10.76 -1.78
N THR A 89 -3.39 -11.01 -0.69
CA THR A 89 -2.84 -11.55 0.57
C THR A 89 -2.02 -12.83 0.39
N THR A 90 -2.46 -13.75 -0.47
CA THR A 90 -1.79 -15.03 -0.72
C THR A 90 -0.49 -14.88 -1.53
N ALA A 91 -0.35 -13.81 -2.29
CA ALA A 91 0.82 -13.51 -3.12
C ALA A 91 1.93 -12.78 -2.34
N VAL A 92 1.63 -12.25 -1.15
CA VAL A 92 2.62 -11.57 -0.31
C VAL A 92 3.41 -12.61 0.51
N PRO A 93 4.74 -12.72 0.37
CA PRO A 93 5.53 -13.68 1.14
C PRO A 93 5.83 -13.22 2.56
N GLY A 94 5.91 -11.91 2.81
CA GLY A 94 6.08 -11.30 4.12
C GLY A 94 4.82 -10.60 4.62
N SER A 95 5.01 -9.40 5.16
CA SER A 95 3.94 -8.49 5.58
C SER A 95 3.61 -7.47 4.50
N CYS A 96 2.43 -6.87 4.59
CA CYS A 96 2.01 -5.77 3.74
C CYS A 96 1.45 -4.65 4.61
N THR A 97 1.86 -3.42 4.34
CA THR A 97 1.31 -2.21 4.93
C THR A 97 0.72 -1.34 3.82
N ILE A 98 -0.56 -0.99 3.94
CA ILE A 98 -1.27 -0.11 3.02
C ILE A 98 -1.60 1.19 3.76
N THR A 99 -0.98 2.30 3.38
CA THR A 99 -1.43 3.64 3.78
C THR A 99 -2.50 4.09 2.79
N SER A 100 -3.67 4.50 3.26
CA SER A 100 -4.77 4.91 2.39
C SER A 100 -5.30 6.29 2.73
N GLY A 101 -5.55 7.13 1.73
CA GLY A 101 -6.32 8.36 1.88
C GLY A 101 -6.70 8.97 0.54
N ILE A 102 -7.99 8.88 0.24
CA ILE A 102 -8.60 9.36 -0.98
C ILE A 102 -9.57 10.48 -0.60
N HIS A 103 -9.49 11.62 -1.26
CA HIS A 103 -10.45 12.71 -1.07
C HIS A 103 -10.93 13.20 -2.42
N VAL A 104 -12.23 13.12 -2.67
CA VAL A 104 -12.85 13.73 -3.85
C VAL A 104 -13.78 14.83 -3.37
N ASP A 105 -13.58 16.04 -3.89
CA ASP A 105 -14.39 17.20 -3.53
C ASP A 105 -15.85 16.93 -3.93
N HIS A 106 -16.77 17.16 -2.98
CA HIS A 106 -18.21 16.94 -3.19
C HIS A 106 -18.56 15.53 -3.73
N ILE A 107 -17.83 14.50 -3.28
CA ILE A 107 -17.98 13.14 -3.76
C ILE A 107 -19.46 12.69 -3.80
N SER A 108 -19.89 12.20 -4.97
CA SER A 108 -21.25 11.70 -5.16
C SER A 108 -21.37 10.23 -4.75
N ASN A 109 -22.59 9.76 -4.47
CA ASN A 109 -22.85 8.33 -4.21
C ASN A 109 -22.41 7.44 -5.38
N ALA A 110 -22.51 7.92 -6.62
CA ALA A 110 -22.04 7.18 -7.79
C ALA A 110 -20.51 6.99 -7.77
N GLN A 111 -19.77 8.04 -7.41
CA GLN A 111 -18.30 7.99 -7.25
C GLN A 111 -17.89 7.12 -6.06
N ILE A 112 -18.58 7.21 -4.91
CA ILE A 112 -18.36 6.30 -3.78
C ILE A 112 -18.55 4.85 -4.25
N ASN A 113 -19.67 4.54 -4.90
CA ASN A 113 -19.95 3.18 -5.38
C ASN A 113 -18.95 2.71 -6.44
N ALA A 114 -18.42 3.60 -7.27
CA ALA A 114 -17.38 3.28 -8.23
C ALA A 114 -16.02 3.01 -7.56
N SER A 115 -15.73 3.60 -6.39
CA SER A 115 -14.45 3.42 -5.70
C SER A 115 -14.18 1.97 -5.30
N PHE A 116 -15.22 1.19 -4.93
CA PHE A 116 -15.05 -0.21 -4.55
C PHE A 116 -14.52 -1.10 -5.69
N PRO A 117 -15.17 -1.19 -6.88
CA PRO A 117 -14.63 -1.95 -8.00
C PRO A 117 -13.35 -1.33 -8.60
N MET A 118 -13.09 -0.03 -8.40
CA MET A 118 -11.77 0.54 -8.74
C MET A 118 -10.68 -0.06 -7.85
N SER A 119 -10.90 -0.18 -6.55
CA SER A 119 -9.95 -0.81 -5.63
C SER A 119 -9.75 -2.30 -5.90
N GLU A 120 -10.81 -3.02 -6.26
CA GLU A 120 -10.67 -4.43 -6.70
C GLU A 120 -9.82 -4.54 -7.98
N GLU A 121 -10.06 -3.67 -8.97
CA GLU A 121 -9.26 -3.62 -10.19
C GLU A 121 -7.78 -3.28 -9.91
N LEU A 122 -7.50 -2.35 -8.98
CA LEU A 122 -6.15 -2.10 -8.49
C LEU A 122 -5.55 -3.35 -7.86
N GLY A 123 -6.31 -4.07 -7.01
CA GLY A 123 -5.87 -5.32 -6.39
C GLY A 123 -5.43 -6.36 -7.42
N TYR A 124 -6.19 -6.57 -8.49
CA TYR A 124 -5.81 -7.48 -9.56
C TYR A 124 -4.57 -7.00 -10.34
N LYS A 125 -4.47 -5.70 -10.66
CA LYS A 125 -3.27 -5.14 -11.31
C LYS A 125 -2.01 -5.33 -10.46
N ILE A 126 -2.14 -5.21 -9.14
CA ILE A 126 -1.06 -5.47 -8.20
C ILE A 126 -0.73 -6.96 -8.17
N LEU A 127 -1.72 -7.85 -8.09
CA LEU A 127 -1.52 -9.29 -8.11
C LEU A 127 -0.76 -9.73 -9.38
N ASP A 128 -1.21 -9.29 -10.56
CA ASP A 128 -0.57 -9.56 -11.84
C ASP A 128 0.89 -9.10 -11.90
N TRP A 129 1.21 -8.02 -11.16
CA TRP A 129 2.58 -7.55 -11.03
C TRP A 129 3.38 -8.40 -10.04
N LEU A 130 2.83 -8.72 -8.87
CA LEU A 130 3.46 -9.55 -7.83
C LEU A 130 3.86 -10.94 -8.35
N GLU A 131 3.05 -11.55 -9.22
CA GLU A 131 3.36 -12.84 -9.85
C GLU A 131 4.64 -12.84 -10.70
N LYS A 132 5.13 -11.65 -11.09
CA LYS A 132 6.34 -11.47 -11.90
C LYS A 132 7.55 -11.05 -11.05
N ILE A 133 7.36 -10.79 -9.75
CA ILE A 133 8.42 -10.30 -8.88
C ILE A 133 9.15 -11.45 -8.20
N ASP A 134 10.48 -11.41 -8.29
CA ASP A 134 11.34 -12.26 -7.47
C ASP A 134 11.53 -11.66 -6.08
N PHE A 135 11.03 -12.37 -5.06
CA PHE A 135 11.18 -12.03 -3.65
C PHE A 135 12.41 -12.65 -3.00
N HIS A 136 13.30 -13.28 -3.77
CA HIS A 136 14.54 -13.81 -3.23
C HIS A 136 15.40 -12.67 -2.64
N ILE A 137 15.72 -12.82 -1.36
CA ILE A 137 16.58 -11.90 -0.61
C ILE A 137 17.52 -12.71 0.28
N LYS A 138 18.64 -12.09 0.67
CA LYS A 138 19.52 -12.66 1.68
C LYS A 138 18.76 -12.80 3.00
N GLU A 139 18.80 -13.99 3.60
CA GLU A 139 18.23 -14.20 4.93
C GLU A 139 19.00 -13.40 6.00
N PRO A 140 18.28 -12.83 6.99
CA PRO A 140 18.92 -12.14 8.10
C PRO A 140 19.79 -13.11 8.92
N VAL A 141 20.91 -12.60 9.43
CA VAL A 141 21.78 -13.34 10.35
C VAL A 141 21.50 -12.81 11.75
N TYR A 142 20.97 -13.67 12.60
CA TYR A 142 20.75 -13.36 14.02
C TYR A 142 21.84 -13.98 14.88
N TYR A 143 21.99 -13.41 16.08
CA TYR A 143 22.85 -13.99 17.11
C TYR A 143 22.44 -15.44 17.39
N LYS A 144 23.43 -16.32 17.44
CA LYS A 144 23.24 -17.72 17.84
C LYS A 144 23.44 -17.88 19.35
N ASP A 145 23.07 -19.03 19.88
CA ASP A 145 23.21 -19.34 21.30
C ASP A 145 24.62 -19.01 21.82
N GLY A 146 24.70 -18.06 22.76
CA GLY A 146 25.95 -17.59 23.37
C GLY A 146 26.54 -16.31 22.77
N GLU A 147 26.11 -15.90 21.58
CA GLU A 147 26.45 -14.58 21.02
C GLU A 147 25.59 -13.49 21.66
N LYS A 148 26.17 -12.30 21.85
CA LYS A 148 25.46 -11.13 22.41
C LYS A 148 25.71 -9.91 21.52
N PRO A 149 24.75 -8.96 21.45
CA PRO A 149 25.06 -7.63 20.99
C PRO A 149 26.27 -7.08 21.75
N LEU A 150 27.23 -6.53 21.02
CA LEU A 150 28.37 -5.81 21.59
C LEU A 150 27.90 -4.62 22.42
#